data_AF-A0A8B9D2R4-F1
#
_entry.id   AF-A0A8B9D2R4-F1
#
_cell.length_a   1.000
_cell.length_b   1.000
_cell.length_c   1.000
_cell.angle_alpha   90.00
_cell.angle_beta   90.00
_cell.angle_gamma   90.00
#
_symmetry.space_group_name_H-M   'P 1'
#
loop_
_entity.id
_entity.type
_entity.pdbx_description
1 polymer ?
#
loop_
_entity_poly.entity_id
_entity_poly.type
_entity_poly.pdbx_seq_one_letter_code
_entity_poly.pdbx_strand_id
1 'polypeptide(L)'
;CSPGLSRHLTEQPSPQLSPSHPQFSPSHPNPSSREISILRPVLITPRPLSRRRHKLYREELNLTSPATLLPLRPEASWLQFHLGISRDGLYPRSSPAVSRLLRDMRDFSTVSADYSQDEKALLGACDCSQIVKPSGVHLKLVLRFQDFGKAMFKPMRQKREEETPEDFFYFVDFQRHNAEIAAFHLDRILDFRRVPPTVGRLINVTKEILEVTKNEVLQSVFFVSPASNVCFFAKCPYMCKTEYAVCGNPHLLEGSLSAFLPSLNLAPRLSIPNPWIRSYSFDGKEEWEVNPLYCDTVKEIYPYSSGNRLLNIVDMAIFDFLIGNMDRHHYEMFTKFGDDGFLLHLDNARGFGRHSHDETSILAPLTQCCIIKRMTWLRLQLLAEPEYRLSDVMRESLLQDPLAPVLTEPHLLALDRRLQLILKAVRKCIDTYGEGRVVANDTAPPGAPTSDRAKLST
;
A
#
# COMPACT_ATOMS: atom_id res chain seq x y z
N CYS A 1 -8.76 -50.24 35.59
CA CYS A 1 -9.78 -49.23 35.24
C CYS A 1 -9.53 -47.95 36.03
N SER A 2 -8.90 -46.96 35.40
CA SER A 2 -8.89 -45.55 35.79
C SER A 2 -8.76 -44.75 34.50
N PRO A 3 -9.72 -43.90 34.10
CA PRO A 3 -9.58 -43.06 32.93
C PRO A 3 -8.93 -41.72 33.30
N GLY A 4 -7.90 -41.34 32.55
CA GLY A 4 -7.21 -40.06 32.68
C GLY A 4 -8.05 -38.91 32.15
N LEU A 5 -8.06 -37.81 32.90
CA LEU A 5 -8.63 -36.52 32.48
C LEU A 5 -7.79 -35.92 31.35
N SER A 6 -8.38 -35.82 30.16
CA SER A 6 -7.91 -34.91 29.12
C SER A 6 -8.47 -33.51 29.40
N ARG A 7 -7.60 -32.56 29.76
CA ARG A 7 -7.98 -31.13 29.85
C ARG A 7 -7.96 -30.56 28.43
N HIS A 8 -9.14 -30.36 27.86
CA HIS A 8 -9.32 -29.44 26.75
C HIS A 8 -9.00 -28.01 27.23
N LEU A 9 -7.87 -27.47 26.76
CA LEU A 9 -7.60 -26.04 26.77
C LEU A 9 -8.50 -25.40 25.71
N THR A 10 -9.61 -24.82 26.15
CA THR A 10 -10.39 -23.87 25.35
C THR A 10 -9.56 -22.59 25.22
N GLU A 11 -9.00 -22.33 24.04
CA GLU A 11 -8.51 -21.00 23.66
C GLU A 11 -9.67 -20.02 23.75
N GLN A 12 -9.58 -19.05 24.67
CA GLN A 12 -10.47 -17.90 24.65
C GLN A 12 -10.09 -17.01 23.46
N PRO A 13 -11.06 -16.45 22.72
CA PRO A 13 -10.75 -15.50 21.66
C PRO A 13 -10.03 -14.28 22.25
N SER A 14 -8.92 -13.89 21.63
CA SER A 14 -8.22 -12.63 21.94
C SER A 14 -9.20 -11.45 21.85
N PRO A 15 -9.13 -10.46 22.74
CA PRO A 15 -10.02 -9.31 22.69
C PRO A 15 -9.79 -8.55 21.38
N GLN A 16 -10.86 -8.38 20.59
CA GLN A 16 -10.83 -7.57 19.38
C GLN A 16 -10.31 -6.17 19.73
N LEU A 17 -9.36 -5.66 18.94
CA LEU A 17 -8.92 -4.27 19.01
C LEU A 17 -10.08 -3.36 18.63
N SER A 18 -10.95 -3.08 19.60
CA SER A 18 -12.16 -2.31 19.35
C SER A 18 -11.78 -0.89 18.97
N PRO A 19 -12.40 -0.30 17.93
CA PRO A 19 -12.26 1.12 17.63
C PRO A 19 -12.70 2.03 18.80
N SER A 20 -13.29 1.49 19.87
CA SER A 20 -13.63 2.18 21.11
C SER A 20 -12.50 2.31 22.13
N HIS A 21 -11.32 1.73 21.91
CA HIS A 21 -10.19 1.93 22.84
C HIS A 21 -9.79 3.42 22.88
N PRO A 22 -9.40 4.01 24.03
CA PRO A 22 -9.12 5.46 24.13
C PRO A 22 -8.05 5.96 23.17
N GLN A 23 -7.02 5.15 22.89
CA GLN A 23 -5.99 5.48 21.87
C GLN A 23 -6.51 5.40 20.42
N PHE A 24 -7.68 4.79 20.21
CA PHE A 24 -8.47 4.79 18.97
C PHE A 24 -9.74 5.65 19.10
N SER A 25 -9.85 6.49 20.13
CA SER A 25 -10.88 7.51 20.25
C SER A 25 -10.35 8.84 19.72
N PRO A 26 -11.14 9.65 19.01
CA PRO A 26 -10.62 10.84 18.37
C PRO A 26 -10.32 11.96 19.37
N SER A 27 -9.09 12.50 19.35
CA SER A 27 -8.85 13.90 19.67
C SER A 27 -9.03 14.70 18.37
N HIS A 28 -10.28 14.96 17.97
CA HIS A 28 -10.53 15.87 16.85
C HIS A 28 -10.27 17.31 17.32
N PRO A 29 -9.38 18.09 16.68
CA PRO A 29 -9.50 19.53 16.74
C PRO A 29 -10.84 19.93 16.07
N ASN A 30 -11.49 20.95 16.62
CA ASN A 30 -12.83 21.46 16.31
C ASN A 30 -13.38 21.23 14.87
N PRO A 31 -14.70 21.00 14.69
CA PRO A 31 -15.34 20.84 13.37
C PRO A 31 -15.34 22.09 12.47
N SER A 32 -14.57 23.13 12.80
CA SER A 32 -14.56 24.40 12.07
C SER A 32 -13.73 24.38 10.79
N SER A 33 -12.91 23.34 10.55
CA SER A 33 -12.28 23.10 9.26
C SER A 33 -13.24 22.26 8.40
N ARG A 34 -13.93 22.92 7.45
CA ARG A 34 -14.70 22.24 6.39
C ARG A 34 -13.94 21.00 5.92
N GLU A 35 -14.49 19.79 6.08
CA GLU A 35 -13.92 18.56 5.51
C GLU A 35 -13.70 18.78 4.01
N ILE A 36 -12.46 19.08 3.62
CA ILE A 36 -12.10 19.33 2.23
C ILE A 36 -11.90 17.97 1.57
N SER A 37 -13.01 17.31 1.23
CA SER A 37 -12.97 16.16 0.33
C SER A 37 -12.22 16.54 -0.95
N ILE A 38 -11.37 15.65 -1.45
CA ILE A 38 -10.56 15.90 -2.65
C ILE A 38 -11.45 16.26 -3.86
N LEU A 39 -12.66 15.70 -3.94
CA LEU A 39 -13.47 15.69 -5.16
C LEU A 39 -14.74 16.57 -5.13
N ARG A 40 -14.99 17.31 -4.04
CA ARG A 40 -16.27 18.04 -3.84
C ARG A 40 -16.76 18.98 -4.96
N PRO A 41 -15.93 19.60 -5.84
CA PRO A 41 -16.47 20.43 -6.92
C PRO A 41 -16.72 19.72 -8.27
N VAL A 42 -16.26 18.48 -8.51
CA VAL A 42 -16.04 18.01 -9.90
C VAL A 42 -17.11 17.05 -10.45
N LEU A 43 -18.00 16.50 -9.61
CA LEU A 43 -18.92 15.43 -10.03
C LEU A 43 -20.26 15.89 -10.64
N ILE A 44 -20.48 17.18 -10.91
CA ILE A 44 -21.79 17.68 -11.40
C ILE A 44 -22.01 17.47 -12.92
N THR A 45 -21.04 16.96 -13.69
CA THR A 45 -21.29 16.65 -15.12
C THR A 45 -20.81 15.27 -15.55
N PRO A 46 -21.72 14.32 -15.88
CA PRO A 46 -21.34 13.03 -16.44
C PRO A 46 -20.90 13.21 -17.90
N ARG A 47 -19.58 13.23 -18.16
CA ARG A 47 -19.06 13.21 -19.54
C ARG A 47 -19.08 11.79 -20.12
N PRO A 48 -19.57 11.58 -21.35
CA PRO A 48 -19.73 10.27 -21.97
C PRO A 48 -18.46 9.77 -22.67
N LEU A 49 -17.36 9.57 -21.94
CA LEU A 49 -16.06 9.28 -22.58
C LEU A 49 -15.83 7.80 -22.93
N SER A 50 -16.59 6.84 -22.37
CA SER A 50 -16.46 5.41 -22.71
C SER A 50 -17.41 4.93 -23.83
N ARG A 51 -18.36 5.78 -24.25
CA ARG A 51 -19.54 5.39 -25.05
C ARG A 51 -19.25 4.98 -26.49
N ARG A 52 -18.30 5.64 -27.17
CA ARG A 52 -18.01 5.37 -28.60
C ARG A 52 -17.17 4.11 -28.82
N ARG A 53 -16.09 3.92 -28.04
CA ARG A 53 -15.14 2.81 -28.23
C ARG A 53 -15.75 1.43 -27.96
N HIS A 54 -16.69 1.32 -27.02
CA HIS A 54 -17.34 0.04 -26.73
C HIS A 54 -18.32 -0.41 -27.82
N LYS A 55 -18.99 0.53 -28.48
CA LYS A 55 -19.96 0.25 -29.55
C LYS A 55 -19.28 -0.15 -30.86
N LEU A 56 -18.27 0.62 -31.30
CA LEU A 56 -17.54 0.40 -32.55
C LEU A 56 -16.87 -0.99 -32.62
N TYR A 57 -16.23 -1.42 -31.53
CA TYR A 57 -15.53 -2.71 -31.50
C TYR A 57 -16.47 -3.93 -31.43
N ARG A 58 -17.70 -3.78 -30.93
CA ARG A 58 -18.72 -4.86 -30.96
C ARG A 58 -19.24 -5.11 -32.36
N GLU A 59 -19.38 -4.03 -33.14
CA GLU A 59 -19.77 -4.10 -34.55
C GLU A 59 -18.68 -4.80 -35.38
N GLU A 60 -17.40 -4.71 -35.00
CA GLU A 60 -16.30 -5.46 -35.63
C GLU A 60 -16.23 -6.96 -35.26
N LEU A 61 -16.76 -7.39 -34.09
CA LEU A 61 -16.62 -8.76 -33.59
C LEU A 61 -17.90 -9.63 -33.63
N ASN A 62 -18.97 -9.22 -34.31
CA ASN A 62 -20.22 -10.00 -34.48
C ASN A 62 -20.83 -10.59 -33.18
N LEU A 63 -20.59 -9.98 -32.01
CA LEU A 63 -21.11 -10.42 -30.72
C LEU A 63 -22.54 -9.88 -30.50
N THR A 64 -23.54 -10.75 -30.63
CA THR A 64 -24.97 -10.45 -30.42
C THR A 64 -25.38 -10.71 -28.97
N SER A 65 -25.39 -9.69 -28.11
CA SER A 65 -26.12 -9.69 -26.83
C SER A 65 -26.43 -8.25 -26.34
N PRO A 66 -27.64 -7.98 -25.82
CA PRO A 66 -28.08 -6.64 -25.46
C PRO A 66 -27.59 -6.25 -24.05
N ALA A 67 -26.45 -5.57 -23.95
CA ALA A 67 -26.05 -4.96 -22.68
C ALA A 67 -26.73 -3.59 -22.51
N THR A 68 -27.77 -3.54 -21.68
CA THR A 68 -28.36 -2.31 -21.14
C THR A 68 -27.27 -1.42 -20.57
N LEU A 69 -27.23 -0.14 -20.97
CA LEU A 69 -26.26 0.84 -20.50
C LEU A 69 -26.37 0.98 -18.97
N LEU A 70 -25.39 0.48 -18.22
CA LEU A 70 -25.37 0.62 -16.77
C LEU A 70 -25.07 2.10 -16.40
N PRO A 71 -25.97 2.79 -15.68
CA PRO A 71 -25.70 4.14 -15.21
C PRO A 71 -24.64 4.13 -14.10
N LEU A 72 -23.83 5.20 -14.01
CA LEU A 72 -22.96 5.42 -12.86
C LEU A 72 -23.85 5.63 -11.63
N ARG A 73 -23.69 4.77 -10.61
CA ARG A 73 -24.47 4.84 -9.37
C ARG A 73 -23.71 5.67 -8.34
N PRO A 74 -24.28 6.76 -7.81
CA PRO A 74 -23.66 7.56 -6.75
C PRO A 74 -23.27 6.73 -5.52
N GLU A 75 -23.99 5.64 -5.26
CA GLU A 75 -23.82 4.75 -4.11
C GLU A 75 -22.68 3.72 -4.29
N ALA A 76 -22.02 3.70 -5.47
CA ALA A 76 -20.92 2.77 -5.74
C ALA A 76 -19.79 2.92 -4.70
N SER A 77 -19.32 1.79 -4.17
CA SER A 77 -18.38 1.78 -3.04
C SER A 77 -17.05 2.45 -3.37
N TRP A 78 -16.53 2.27 -4.59
CA TRP A 78 -15.29 2.93 -5.03
C TRP A 78 -15.45 4.46 -5.11
N LEU A 79 -16.63 4.95 -5.49
CA LEU A 79 -16.92 6.38 -5.57
C LEU A 79 -17.05 6.97 -4.17
N GLN A 80 -17.72 6.26 -3.26
CA GLN A 80 -17.81 6.67 -1.85
C GLN A 80 -16.43 6.67 -1.17
N PHE A 81 -15.57 5.70 -1.49
CA PHE A 81 -14.15 5.72 -1.09
C PHE A 81 -13.44 6.98 -1.60
N HIS A 82 -13.55 7.29 -2.89
CA HIS A 82 -12.94 8.48 -3.49
C HIS A 82 -13.42 9.79 -2.85
N LEU A 83 -14.72 9.89 -2.59
CA LEU A 83 -15.34 11.06 -1.95
C LEU A 83 -14.92 11.21 -0.49
N GLY A 84 -14.64 10.09 0.19
CA GLY A 84 -14.20 10.04 1.59
C GLY A 84 -12.73 10.39 1.83
N ILE A 85 -11.90 10.52 0.79
CA ILE A 85 -10.51 10.92 0.95
C ILE A 85 -10.44 12.37 1.47
N SER A 86 -9.74 12.56 2.59
CA SER A 86 -9.61 13.83 3.31
C SER A 86 -8.15 14.08 3.69
N ARG A 87 -7.87 15.19 4.39
CA ARG A 87 -6.52 15.52 4.87
C ARG A 87 -6.00 14.49 5.89
N ASP A 88 -6.89 13.74 6.55
CA ASP A 88 -6.56 12.82 7.64
C ASP A 88 -6.22 11.40 7.19
N GLY A 89 -6.35 11.11 5.88
CA GLY A 89 -6.02 9.82 5.28
C GLY A 89 -6.88 9.46 4.08
N LEU A 90 -6.63 8.27 3.53
CA LEU A 90 -7.40 7.71 2.40
C LEU A 90 -8.81 7.31 2.79
N TYR A 91 -9.04 6.96 4.06
CA TYR A 91 -10.34 6.54 4.55
C TYR A 91 -10.48 6.80 6.05
N PRO A 92 -11.71 6.97 6.57
CA PRO A 92 -11.99 7.00 8.00
C PRO A 92 -11.78 5.63 8.68
N ARG A 93 -11.47 5.64 9.99
CA ARG A 93 -11.16 4.43 10.81
C ARG A 93 -12.23 3.34 10.72
N SER A 94 -13.51 3.69 10.85
CA SER A 94 -14.64 2.75 10.77
C SER A 94 -15.50 3.01 9.52
N SER A 95 -14.87 2.97 8.35
CA SER A 95 -15.55 3.31 7.08
C SER A 95 -16.38 2.14 6.52
N PRO A 96 -17.72 2.21 6.52
CA PRO A 96 -18.56 1.19 5.86
C PRO A 96 -18.39 1.20 4.33
N ALA A 97 -17.88 2.28 3.75
CA ALA A 97 -17.56 2.34 2.33
C ALA A 97 -16.35 1.45 2.00
N VAL A 98 -15.32 1.42 2.85
CA VAL A 98 -14.15 0.54 2.66
C VAL A 98 -14.54 -0.92 2.79
N SER A 99 -15.32 -1.30 3.81
CA SER A 99 -15.78 -2.68 3.96
C SER A 99 -16.65 -3.15 2.79
N ARG A 100 -17.48 -2.27 2.21
CA ARG A 100 -18.23 -2.56 0.98
C ARG A 100 -17.31 -2.68 -0.22
N LEU A 101 -16.33 -1.78 -0.38
CA LEU A 101 -15.38 -1.80 -1.49
C LEU A 101 -14.55 -3.09 -1.53
N LEU A 102 -14.09 -3.58 -0.38
CA LEU A 102 -13.36 -4.85 -0.29
C LEU A 102 -14.24 -6.03 -0.78
N ARG A 103 -15.52 -6.06 -0.39
CA ARG A 103 -16.47 -7.09 -0.87
C ARG A 103 -16.76 -6.94 -2.36
N ASP A 104 -16.98 -5.72 -2.84
CA ASP A 104 -17.30 -5.48 -4.25
C ASP A 104 -16.12 -5.87 -5.17
N MET A 105 -14.88 -5.52 -4.79
CA MET A 105 -13.68 -5.96 -5.55
C MET A 105 -13.49 -7.48 -5.53
N ARG A 106 -13.92 -8.16 -4.46
CA ARG A 106 -13.91 -9.62 -4.37
C ARG A 106 -14.98 -10.27 -5.25
N ASP A 107 -16.19 -9.72 -5.27
CA ASP A 107 -17.39 -10.40 -5.77
C ASP A 107 -17.82 -9.94 -7.17
N PHE A 108 -17.50 -8.72 -7.59
CA PHE A 108 -17.98 -8.17 -8.88
C PHE A 108 -17.25 -8.78 -10.08
N SER A 109 -18.00 -9.00 -11.16
CA SER A 109 -17.43 -9.47 -12.42
C SER A 109 -16.55 -8.41 -13.07
N THR A 110 -15.41 -8.86 -13.61
CA THR A 110 -14.54 -8.03 -14.45
C THR A 110 -15.16 -7.88 -15.83
N VAL A 111 -15.26 -6.65 -16.33
CA VAL A 111 -15.83 -6.32 -17.65
C VAL A 111 -14.78 -5.81 -18.65
N SER A 112 -13.57 -5.52 -18.18
CA SER A 112 -12.44 -5.10 -19.00
C SER A 112 -11.14 -5.28 -18.22
N ALA A 113 -10.11 -5.77 -18.90
CA ALA A 113 -8.74 -5.81 -18.41
C ALA A 113 -7.81 -5.10 -19.39
N ASP A 114 -6.76 -4.45 -18.89
CA ASP A 114 -5.79 -3.74 -19.72
C ASP A 114 -4.46 -3.54 -18.96
N TYR A 115 -3.39 -3.19 -19.67
CA TYR A 115 -2.14 -2.77 -19.05
C TYR A 115 -2.29 -1.44 -18.30
N SER A 116 -1.42 -1.26 -17.31
CA SER A 116 -1.26 0.01 -16.62
C SER A 116 -0.72 1.11 -17.56
N GLN A 117 -0.86 2.38 -17.17
CA GLN A 117 -0.52 3.50 -18.06
C GLN A 117 1.01 3.60 -18.27
N ASP A 118 1.77 3.28 -17.25
CA ASP A 118 3.23 3.19 -17.25
C ASP A 118 3.72 2.04 -18.15
N GLU A 119 3.10 0.87 -18.11
CA GLU A 119 3.42 -0.20 -19.07
C GLU A 119 3.08 0.17 -20.52
N LYS A 120 1.95 0.87 -20.74
CA LYS A 120 1.58 1.36 -22.08
C LYS A 120 2.54 2.41 -22.62
N ALA A 121 3.15 3.20 -21.75
CA ALA A 121 4.11 4.23 -22.13
C ALA A 121 5.39 3.63 -22.75
N LEU A 122 5.69 2.36 -22.48
CA LEU A 122 6.81 1.65 -23.10
C LEU A 122 6.61 1.41 -24.60
N LEU A 123 5.37 1.52 -25.14
CA LEU A 123 5.05 1.38 -26.57
C LEU A 123 5.65 0.12 -27.24
N GLY A 124 5.94 -0.93 -26.47
CA GLY A 124 6.59 -2.15 -26.96
C GLY A 124 8.11 -2.08 -27.14
N ALA A 125 8.74 -0.93 -26.88
CA ALA A 125 10.19 -0.78 -26.76
C ALA A 125 10.64 -1.19 -25.35
N CYS A 126 11.61 -2.10 -25.27
CA CYS A 126 12.13 -2.60 -24.01
C CYS A 126 13.58 -2.22 -23.83
N ASP A 127 13.80 -1.23 -22.96
CA ASP A 127 15.12 -0.92 -22.44
C ASP A 127 15.33 -1.66 -21.12
N CYS A 128 16.02 -2.80 -21.17
CA CYS A 128 16.26 -3.62 -19.98
C CYS A 128 17.09 -2.89 -18.91
N SER A 129 17.83 -1.83 -19.26
CA SER A 129 18.53 -0.99 -18.28
C SER A 129 17.56 -0.20 -17.39
N GLN A 130 16.34 0.06 -17.90
CA GLN A 130 15.27 0.78 -17.19
C GLN A 130 14.23 -0.15 -16.56
N ILE A 131 14.24 -1.45 -16.86
CA ILE A 131 13.31 -2.43 -16.28
C ILE A 131 13.82 -2.98 -14.94
N VAL A 132 15.13 -3.13 -14.78
CA VAL A 132 15.77 -3.70 -13.56
C VAL A 132 15.98 -2.65 -12.46
N LYS A 133 16.08 -1.37 -12.82
CA LYS A 133 16.40 -0.25 -11.91
C LYS A 133 15.15 0.58 -11.69
N PRO A 134 14.96 1.22 -10.51
CA PRO A 134 13.67 1.38 -9.84
C PRO A 134 12.57 1.63 -10.88
N SER A 135 11.96 0.55 -11.34
CA SER A 135 11.03 0.58 -12.46
C SER A 135 9.66 0.25 -11.92
N GLY A 136 8.67 1.03 -12.32
CA GLY A 136 7.27 0.66 -12.10
C GLY A 136 6.83 -0.53 -12.96
N VAL A 137 7.70 -1.07 -13.82
CA VAL A 137 7.35 -2.01 -14.87
C VAL A 137 7.47 -3.44 -14.35
N HIS A 138 6.34 -3.94 -13.89
CA HIS A 138 6.15 -5.29 -13.39
C HIS A 138 4.85 -5.84 -13.96
N LEU A 139 4.71 -7.16 -14.10
CA LEU A 139 3.42 -7.77 -14.47
C LEU A 139 2.33 -7.38 -13.46
N LYS A 140 1.50 -6.40 -13.85
CA LYS A 140 0.33 -5.91 -13.14
C LYS A 140 -0.72 -5.51 -14.17
N LEU A 141 -2.01 -5.66 -13.85
CA LEU A 141 -3.08 -5.35 -14.79
C LEU A 141 -4.11 -4.43 -14.14
N VAL A 142 -4.75 -3.59 -14.95
CA VAL A 142 -5.87 -2.77 -14.50
C VAL A 142 -7.15 -3.51 -14.86
N LEU A 143 -7.86 -3.99 -13.83
CA LEU A 143 -9.17 -4.60 -13.99
C LEU A 143 -10.25 -3.54 -13.76
N ARG A 144 -11.30 -3.58 -14.58
CA ARG A 144 -12.51 -2.76 -14.43
C ARG A 144 -13.70 -3.68 -14.15
N PHE A 145 -14.48 -3.34 -13.14
CA PHE A 145 -15.67 -4.09 -12.73
C PHE A 145 -16.95 -3.53 -13.36
N GLN A 146 -18.04 -4.29 -13.24
CA GLN A 146 -19.37 -3.95 -13.74
C GLN A 146 -19.93 -2.60 -13.24
N ASP A 147 -19.48 -2.12 -12.08
CA ASP A 147 -19.86 -0.83 -11.49
C ASP A 147 -18.92 0.33 -11.88
N PHE A 148 -18.07 0.11 -12.89
CA PHE A 148 -17.02 1.01 -13.37
C PHE A 148 -15.83 1.21 -12.43
N GLY A 149 -15.84 0.60 -11.24
CA GLY A 149 -14.69 0.57 -10.35
C GLY A 149 -13.47 -0.03 -11.04
N LYS A 150 -12.28 0.40 -10.62
CA LYS A 150 -11.02 -0.16 -11.10
C LYS A 150 -10.18 -0.65 -9.94
N ALA A 151 -9.47 -1.75 -10.16
CA ALA A 151 -8.46 -2.24 -9.25
C ALA A 151 -7.16 -2.57 -10.01
N MET A 152 -6.03 -2.40 -9.33
CA MET A 152 -4.75 -2.90 -9.78
C MET A 152 -4.64 -4.35 -9.34
N PHE A 153 -4.51 -5.26 -10.31
CA PHE A 153 -4.29 -6.67 -10.11
C PHE A 153 -2.80 -6.99 -10.14
N LYS A 154 -2.26 -7.53 -9.04
CA LYS A 154 -0.91 -8.12 -9.01
C LYS A 154 -1.03 -9.63 -8.80
N PRO A 155 -0.62 -10.46 -9.77
CA PRO A 155 -0.76 -11.91 -9.67
C PRO A 155 0.24 -12.52 -8.67
N MET A 156 -0.11 -13.69 -8.15
CA MET A 156 0.80 -14.54 -7.40
C MET A 156 2.00 -14.97 -8.26
N ARG A 157 3.19 -14.92 -7.66
CA ARG A 157 4.45 -15.34 -8.30
C ARG A 157 5.32 -16.24 -7.43
N GLN A 158 5.21 -16.07 -6.13
CA GLN A 158 5.97 -16.78 -5.11
C GLN A 158 4.98 -17.42 -4.14
N LYS A 159 5.30 -18.62 -3.66
CA LYS A 159 4.54 -19.33 -2.63
C LYS A 159 4.65 -18.61 -1.30
N ARG A 160 3.73 -18.90 -0.40
CA ARG A 160 3.64 -18.24 0.92
C ARG A 160 4.82 -18.57 1.83
N GLU A 161 5.38 -19.76 1.67
CA GLU A 161 6.45 -20.32 2.49
C GLU A 161 7.85 -19.99 1.96
N GLU A 162 7.96 -19.43 0.76
CA GLU A 162 9.24 -19.10 0.14
C GLU A 162 9.74 -17.75 0.65
N GLU A 163 11.01 -17.67 1.03
CA GLU A 163 11.71 -16.41 1.32
C GLU A 163 12.50 -15.92 0.11
N THR A 164 12.67 -14.60 -0.01
CA THR A 164 13.64 -14.01 -0.95
C THR A 164 15.03 -14.54 -0.63
N PRO A 165 15.78 -15.10 -1.61
CA PRO A 165 17.16 -15.51 -1.40
C PRO A 165 18.04 -14.36 -0.89
N GLU A 166 19.06 -14.67 -0.08
CA GLU A 166 19.89 -13.63 0.54
C GLU A 166 20.71 -12.82 -0.48
N ASP A 167 21.08 -13.44 -1.59
CA ASP A 167 21.87 -12.83 -2.67
C ASP A 167 21.05 -11.87 -3.56
N PHE A 168 19.72 -11.81 -3.37
CA PHE A 168 18.87 -10.94 -4.16
C PHE A 168 18.93 -9.51 -3.64
N PHE A 169 19.34 -8.59 -4.50
CA PHE A 169 19.25 -7.17 -4.23
C PHE A 169 17.78 -6.73 -4.15
N TYR A 170 17.49 -5.73 -3.31
CA TYR A 170 16.14 -5.22 -3.05
C TYR A 170 15.37 -4.83 -4.32
N PHE A 171 16.05 -4.34 -5.36
CA PHE A 171 15.46 -3.95 -6.65
C PHE A 171 15.20 -5.13 -7.61
N VAL A 172 15.73 -6.31 -7.32
CA VAL A 172 15.51 -7.56 -8.09
C VAL A 172 14.46 -8.48 -7.43
N ASP A 173 14.10 -8.23 -6.17
CA ASP A 173 13.07 -9.02 -5.46
C ASP A 173 11.74 -9.09 -6.23
N PHE A 174 10.99 -10.17 -6.07
CA PHE A 174 9.70 -10.33 -6.74
C PHE A 174 8.61 -9.53 -6.01
N GLN A 175 7.71 -8.95 -6.80
CA GLN A 175 6.46 -8.39 -6.28
C GLN A 175 5.48 -9.49 -5.89
N ARG A 176 4.94 -9.42 -4.67
CA ARG A 176 4.02 -10.39 -4.07
C ARG A 176 2.64 -9.77 -3.88
N HIS A 177 1.61 -10.54 -4.22
CA HIS A 177 0.23 -10.17 -3.93
C HIS A 177 -0.07 -10.17 -2.43
N ASN A 178 0.45 -11.15 -1.68
CA ASN A 178 0.26 -11.25 -0.22
C ASN A 178 0.76 -10.00 0.51
N ALA A 179 1.86 -9.42 0.04
CA ALA A 179 2.45 -8.23 0.64
C ALA A 179 1.54 -7.01 0.48
N GLU A 180 0.88 -6.82 -0.67
CA GLU A 180 -0.08 -5.72 -0.85
C GLU A 180 -1.31 -5.86 0.06
N ILE A 181 -1.82 -7.08 0.20
CA ILE A 181 -2.97 -7.37 1.07
C ILE A 181 -2.58 -7.11 2.54
N ALA A 182 -1.48 -7.70 2.99
CA ALA A 182 -0.99 -7.54 4.35
C ALA A 182 -0.59 -6.10 4.67
N ALA A 183 0.02 -5.38 3.73
CA ALA A 183 0.35 -3.96 3.88
C ALA A 183 -0.89 -3.11 4.19
N PHE A 184 -2.01 -3.33 3.48
CA PHE A 184 -3.26 -2.63 3.74
C PHE A 184 -3.81 -2.93 5.15
N HIS A 185 -3.81 -4.20 5.56
CA HIS A 185 -4.30 -4.57 6.89
C HIS A 185 -3.42 -3.99 8.01
N LEU A 186 -2.09 -4.03 7.85
CA LEU A 186 -1.15 -3.45 8.81
C LEU A 186 -1.29 -1.93 8.90
N ASP A 187 -1.40 -1.23 7.76
CA ASP A 187 -1.64 0.22 7.69
C ASP A 187 -2.92 0.63 8.43
N ARG A 188 -3.97 -0.20 8.34
CA ARG A 188 -5.22 -0.01 9.07
C ARG A 188 -5.08 -0.26 10.58
N ILE A 189 -4.34 -1.29 10.99
CA ILE A 189 -4.08 -1.62 12.41
C ILE A 189 -3.24 -0.52 13.08
N LEU A 190 -2.21 -0.03 12.38
CA LEU A 190 -1.40 1.13 12.77
C LEU A 190 -2.19 2.45 12.67
N ASP A 191 -3.40 2.41 12.11
CA ASP A 191 -4.30 3.54 11.95
C ASP A 191 -3.69 4.70 11.16
N PHE A 192 -2.71 4.39 10.30
CA PHE A 192 -2.13 5.33 9.35
C PHE A 192 -3.14 5.67 8.26
N ARG A 193 -3.82 4.66 7.71
CA ARG A 193 -4.87 4.80 6.68
C ARG A 193 -4.36 5.47 5.40
N ARG A 194 -3.18 5.04 4.94
CA ARG A 194 -2.41 5.61 3.82
C ARG A 194 -2.19 4.64 2.66
N VAL A 195 -2.57 3.37 2.82
CA VAL A 195 -2.56 2.33 1.77
C VAL A 195 -3.96 2.19 1.17
N PRO A 196 -4.15 2.16 -0.16
CA PRO A 196 -5.46 1.90 -0.76
C PRO A 196 -6.04 0.55 -0.30
N PRO A 197 -7.38 0.43 -0.15
CA PRO A 197 -8.02 -0.83 0.17
C PRO A 197 -7.59 -1.94 -0.80
N THR A 198 -7.10 -3.05 -0.25
CA THR A 198 -6.59 -4.19 -1.02
C THR A 198 -7.22 -5.48 -0.53
N VAL A 199 -7.68 -6.32 -1.46
CA VAL A 199 -8.28 -7.63 -1.16
C VAL A 199 -7.66 -8.70 -2.04
N GLY A 200 -7.57 -9.91 -1.53
CA GLY A 200 -7.25 -11.10 -2.31
C GLY A 200 -8.40 -11.57 -3.20
N ARG A 201 -8.07 -12.17 -4.34
CA ARG A 201 -9.05 -12.86 -5.19
C ARG A 201 -8.41 -13.97 -6.03
N LEU A 202 -9.14 -15.07 -6.18
CA LEU A 202 -8.89 -16.05 -7.24
C LEU A 202 -9.55 -15.56 -8.53
N ILE A 203 -8.73 -15.23 -9.52
CA ILE A 203 -9.17 -14.73 -10.82
C ILE A 203 -9.16 -15.88 -11.83
N ASN A 204 -10.26 -16.08 -12.54
CA ASN A 204 -10.25 -16.92 -13.73
C ASN A 204 -9.59 -16.14 -14.88
N VAL A 205 -8.31 -16.37 -15.16
CA VAL A 205 -7.54 -15.55 -16.11
C VAL A 205 -8.08 -15.64 -17.54
N THR A 206 -8.79 -16.71 -17.88
CA THR A 206 -9.46 -16.83 -19.19
C THR A 206 -10.69 -15.93 -19.23
N LYS A 207 -11.65 -16.12 -18.31
CA LYS A 207 -12.93 -15.42 -18.34
C LYS A 207 -12.84 -13.95 -17.93
N GLU A 208 -11.96 -13.63 -16.99
CA GLU A 208 -11.93 -12.32 -16.33
C GLU A 208 -10.77 -11.44 -16.81
N ILE A 209 -9.86 -11.98 -17.63
CA ILE A 209 -8.77 -11.19 -18.24
C ILE A 209 -8.78 -11.36 -19.75
N LEU A 210 -8.52 -12.57 -20.27
CA LEU A 210 -8.34 -12.82 -21.70
C LEU A 210 -9.60 -12.50 -22.53
N GLU A 211 -10.77 -12.99 -22.13
CA GLU A 211 -12.03 -12.82 -22.87
C GLU A 211 -12.57 -11.38 -22.79
N VAL A 212 -12.17 -10.60 -21.79
CA VAL A 212 -12.67 -9.23 -21.54
C VAL A 212 -11.69 -8.13 -21.93
N THR A 213 -10.42 -8.46 -22.21
CA THR A 213 -9.47 -7.47 -22.71
C THR A 213 -9.76 -7.14 -24.18
N LYS A 214 -9.56 -5.86 -24.53
CA LYS A 214 -9.57 -5.37 -25.92
C LYS A 214 -8.18 -4.99 -26.41
N ASN A 215 -7.17 -5.23 -25.59
CA ASN A 215 -5.79 -4.92 -25.89
C ASN A 215 -5.17 -6.14 -26.58
N GLU A 216 -4.94 -6.05 -27.88
CA GLU A 216 -4.35 -7.13 -28.69
C GLU A 216 -2.94 -7.53 -28.21
N VAL A 217 -2.18 -6.59 -27.64
CA VAL A 217 -0.88 -6.88 -27.03
C VAL A 217 -1.05 -7.73 -25.77
N LEU A 218 -2.09 -7.47 -24.96
CA LEU A 218 -2.38 -8.31 -23.80
C LEU A 218 -2.95 -9.67 -24.22
N GLN A 219 -3.77 -9.74 -25.26
CA GLN A 219 -4.29 -11.03 -25.77
C GLN A 219 -3.16 -11.92 -26.31
N SER A 220 -2.21 -11.33 -27.05
CA SER A 220 -1.14 -12.08 -27.74
C SER A 220 -0.09 -12.70 -26.80
N VAL A 221 -0.04 -12.29 -25.53
CA VAL A 221 0.88 -12.86 -24.54
C VAL A 221 0.28 -14.04 -23.76
N PHE A 222 -0.99 -14.39 -24.01
CA PHE A 222 -1.57 -15.60 -23.43
C PHE A 222 -1.15 -16.85 -24.19
N PHE A 223 -0.91 -17.94 -23.46
CA PHE A 223 -0.55 -19.24 -24.04
C PHE A 223 -0.97 -20.39 -23.11
N VAL A 224 -0.95 -21.62 -23.64
CA VAL A 224 -1.17 -22.85 -22.86
C VAL A 224 0.19 -23.48 -22.57
N SER A 225 0.48 -23.75 -21.30
CA SER A 225 1.74 -24.38 -20.89
C SER A 225 1.77 -25.88 -21.23
N PRO A 226 2.95 -26.53 -21.19
CA PRO A 226 3.05 -27.99 -21.34
C PRO A 226 2.23 -28.78 -20.31
N ALA A 227 1.93 -28.17 -19.15
CA ALA A 227 1.07 -28.76 -18.11
C ALA A 227 -0.43 -28.47 -18.33
N SER A 228 -0.81 -27.94 -19.51
CA SER A 228 -2.18 -27.56 -19.85
C SER A 228 -2.78 -26.44 -18.99
N ASN A 229 -1.94 -25.56 -18.43
CA ASN A 229 -2.38 -24.37 -17.71
C ASN A 229 -2.46 -23.16 -18.64
N VAL A 230 -3.41 -22.26 -18.40
CA VAL A 230 -3.48 -20.97 -19.10
C VAL A 230 -2.55 -19.98 -18.41
N CYS A 231 -1.61 -19.42 -19.18
CA CYS A 231 -0.56 -18.54 -18.70
C CYS A 231 -0.53 -17.24 -19.49
N PHE A 232 0.05 -16.21 -18.89
CA PHE A 232 0.38 -14.95 -19.56
C PHE A 232 1.63 -14.32 -18.93
N PHE A 233 2.28 -13.41 -19.66
CA PHE A 233 3.49 -12.73 -19.20
C PHE A 233 3.50 -11.26 -19.61
N ALA A 234 4.27 -10.43 -18.91
CA ALA A 234 4.50 -9.05 -19.33
C ALA A 234 5.66 -9.07 -20.34
N LYS A 235 5.42 -8.54 -21.54
CA LYS A 235 6.39 -8.61 -22.65
C LYS A 235 7.77 -8.09 -22.25
N CYS A 236 7.83 -6.94 -21.58
CA CYS A 236 9.10 -6.30 -21.24
C CYS A 236 9.89 -7.01 -20.15
N PRO A 237 9.29 -7.28 -18.96
CA PRO A 237 9.95 -8.08 -17.95
C PRO A 237 10.40 -9.47 -18.45
N TYR A 238 9.60 -10.10 -19.30
CA TYR A 238 9.96 -11.38 -19.91
C TYR A 238 11.16 -11.29 -20.85
N MET A 239 11.18 -10.30 -21.75
CA MET A 239 12.32 -10.08 -22.65
C MET A 239 13.60 -9.76 -21.89
N CYS A 240 13.48 -9.01 -20.79
CA CYS A 240 14.60 -8.65 -19.93
C CYS A 240 14.96 -9.74 -18.92
N LYS A 241 14.26 -10.89 -18.92
CA LYS A 241 14.44 -12.00 -17.98
C LYS A 241 14.39 -11.59 -16.51
N THR A 242 13.65 -10.52 -16.22
CA THR A 242 13.44 -10.04 -14.85
C THR A 242 12.24 -10.70 -14.21
N GLU A 243 11.24 -11.07 -15.02
CA GLU A 243 10.03 -11.74 -14.55
C GLU A 243 9.56 -12.77 -15.57
N TYR A 244 9.01 -13.88 -15.08
CA TYR A 244 8.50 -14.97 -15.92
C TYR A 244 6.98 -14.91 -16.06
N ALA A 245 6.44 -15.78 -16.90
CA ALA A 245 5.01 -15.98 -17.04
C ALA A 245 4.38 -16.43 -15.71
N VAL A 246 3.14 -16.00 -15.48
CA VAL A 246 2.28 -16.52 -14.42
C VAL A 246 1.21 -17.40 -15.05
N CYS A 247 0.81 -18.44 -14.34
CA CYS A 247 -0.10 -19.47 -14.83
C CYS A 247 -1.22 -19.73 -13.82
N GLY A 248 -2.44 -19.92 -14.31
CA GLY A 248 -3.51 -20.48 -13.50
C GLY A 248 -3.32 -21.98 -13.24
N ASN A 249 -4.26 -22.57 -12.50
CA ASN A 249 -4.32 -24.02 -12.28
C ASN A 249 -5.75 -24.58 -12.53
N PRO A 250 -6.10 -24.96 -13.77
CA PRO A 250 -5.46 -24.51 -15.00
C PRO A 250 -5.83 -23.06 -15.36
N HIS A 251 -6.95 -22.53 -14.84
CA HIS A 251 -7.45 -21.18 -15.16
C HIS A 251 -7.45 -20.22 -13.96
N LEU A 252 -7.52 -20.74 -12.73
CA LEU A 252 -7.60 -19.91 -11.54
C LEU A 252 -6.20 -19.48 -11.12
N LEU A 253 -5.99 -18.18 -10.99
CA LEU A 253 -4.76 -17.57 -10.50
C LEU A 253 -5.08 -16.65 -9.34
N GLU A 254 -4.37 -16.84 -8.24
CA GLU A 254 -4.42 -15.97 -7.09
C GLU A 254 -3.76 -14.61 -7.37
N GLY A 255 -4.30 -13.53 -6.80
CA GLY A 255 -3.62 -12.25 -6.77
C GLY A 255 -4.33 -11.22 -5.89
N SER A 256 -3.73 -10.05 -5.77
CA SER A 256 -4.26 -8.94 -4.99
C SER A 256 -4.96 -7.93 -5.90
N LEU A 257 -6.01 -7.31 -5.39
CA LEU A 257 -6.76 -6.23 -6.03
C LEU A 257 -6.71 -4.99 -5.15
N SER A 258 -5.86 -4.04 -5.52
CA SER A 258 -5.78 -2.75 -4.84
C SER A 258 -6.68 -1.72 -5.53
N ALA A 259 -7.59 -1.12 -4.77
CA ALA A 259 -8.52 -0.13 -5.27
C ALA A 259 -7.78 1.06 -5.92
N PHE A 260 -8.21 1.45 -7.12
CA PHE A 260 -7.62 2.63 -7.77
C PHE A 260 -7.92 3.90 -6.98
N LEU A 261 -6.92 4.76 -6.86
CA LEU A 261 -7.11 6.16 -6.44
C LEU A 261 -7.85 6.97 -7.52
N PRO A 262 -8.39 8.16 -7.18
CA PRO A 262 -8.97 9.05 -8.17
C PRO A 262 -7.99 9.35 -9.31
N SER A 263 -8.54 9.57 -10.51
CA SER A 263 -7.75 9.96 -11.68
C SER A 263 -6.90 11.19 -11.37
N LEU A 264 -5.68 11.24 -11.91
CA LEU A 264 -4.80 12.40 -11.80
C LEU A 264 -5.42 13.70 -12.33
N ASN A 265 -6.40 13.61 -13.25
CA ASN A 265 -7.16 14.77 -13.73
C ASN A 265 -8.07 15.38 -12.66
N LEU A 266 -8.53 14.57 -11.70
CA LEU A 266 -9.42 14.98 -10.62
C LEU A 266 -8.65 15.29 -9.33
N ALA A 267 -7.62 14.48 -9.07
CA ALA A 267 -6.77 14.56 -7.90
C ALA A 267 -5.30 14.39 -8.32
N PRO A 268 -4.65 15.47 -8.78
CA PRO A 268 -3.23 15.44 -9.09
C PRO A 268 -2.41 14.98 -7.88
N ARG A 269 -1.36 14.22 -8.17
CA ARG A 269 -0.41 13.73 -7.17
C ARG A 269 1.00 14.10 -7.57
N LEU A 270 1.82 14.37 -6.57
CA LEU A 270 3.26 14.57 -6.72
C LEU A 270 3.96 13.29 -6.29
N SER A 271 4.90 12.82 -7.10
CA SER A 271 5.85 11.76 -6.74
C SER A 271 7.16 12.42 -6.35
N ILE A 272 7.63 12.18 -5.13
CA ILE A 272 8.80 12.84 -4.56
C ILE A 272 9.82 11.76 -4.16
N PRO A 273 11.10 11.90 -4.54
CA PRO A 273 12.15 10.99 -4.09
C PRO A 273 12.24 10.97 -2.57
N ASN A 274 12.36 9.77 -2.00
CA ASN A 274 12.62 9.60 -0.57
C ASN A 274 14.07 10.05 -0.27
N PRO A 275 14.34 10.92 0.72
CA PRO A 275 15.73 11.27 1.08
C PRO A 275 16.58 10.05 1.49
N TRP A 276 15.94 8.99 1.99
CA TRP A 276 16.59 7.70 2.29
C TRP A 276 16.40 6.68 1.17
N ILE A 277 16.26 7.13 -0.08
CA ILE A 277 16.35 6.28 -1.27
C ILE A 277 17.71 5.57 -1.31
N ARG A 278 17.77 4.34 -1.80
CA ARG A 278 19.02 3.59 -2.00
C ARG A 278 19.62 3.88 -3.38
N SER A 279 20.84 3.43 -3.63
CA SER A 279 21.62 3.69 -4.86
C SER A 279 21.11 2.96 -6.11
N TYR A 280 20.28 1.91 -5.96
CA TYR A 280 19.83 1.02 -7.04
C TYR A 280 20.97 0.56 -7.97
N SER A 281 22.14 0.35 -7.36
CA SER A 281 23.33 -0.23 -7.97
C SER A 281 23.90 -1.32 -7.06
N PHE A 282 24.80 -2.14 -7.60
CA PHE A 282 25.35 -3.27 -6.87
C PHE A 282 26.43 -2.86 -5.85
N ASP A 283 27.15 -1.78 -6.12
CA ASP A 283 28.31 -1.30 -5.36
C ASP A 283 28.15 0.12 -4.80
N GLY A 284 27.14 0.87 -5.27
CA GLY A 284 26.90 2.23 -4.81
C GLY A 284 26.31 2.28 -3.41
N LYS A 285 26.73 3.29 -2.66
CA LYS A 285 26.13 3.65 -1.37
C LYS A 285 25.62 5.08 -1.45
N GLU A 286 24.53 5.34 -0.75
CA GLU A 286 23.96 6.68 -0.63
C GLU A 286 24.54 7.43 0.57
N GLU A 287 24.41 8.76 0.55
CA GLU A 287 25.01 9.61 1.59
C GLU A 287 24.52 9.23 2.99
N TRP A 288 23.25 8.91 3.13
CA TRP A 288 22.65 8.51 4.41
C TRP A 288 23.19 7.18 4.96
N GLU A 289 23.77 6.32 4.13
CA GLU A 289 24.36 5.03 4.55
C GLU A 289 25.75 5.21 5.17
N VAL A 290 26.44 6.31 4.85
CA VAL A 290 27.82 6.57 5.29
C VAL A 290 27.94 7.77 6.24
N ASN A 291 26.97 8.69 6.21
CA ASN A 291 26.94 9.89 7.04
C ASN A 291 25.96 9.74 8.21
N PRO A 292 26.42 9.59 9.47
CA PRO A 292 25.53 9.48 10.63
C PRO A 292 24.76 10.77 10.95
N LEU A 293 25.22 11.92 10.44
CA LEU A 293 24.59 13.23 10.61
C LEU A 293 23.69 13.63 9.43
N TYR A 294 23.42 12.71 8.51
CA TYR A 294 22.64 13.00 7.29
C TYR A 294 21.28 13.67 7.59
N CYS A 295 20.57 13.22 8.62
CA CYS A 295 19.27 13.81 8.96
C CYS A 295 19.37 15.28 9.40
N ASP A 296 20.50 15.72 9.96
CA ASP A 296 20.65 17.13 10.36
C ASP A 296 20.63 18.04 9.13
N THR A 297 21.26 17.61 8.03
CA THR A 297 21.15 18.28 6.73
C THR A 297 19.72 18.22 6.16
N VAL A 298 19.07 17.05 6.23
CA VAL A 298 17.68 16.91 5.74
C VAL A 298 16.73 17.86 6.49
N LYS A 299 16.90 18.03 7.81
CA LYS A 299 16.10 18.94 8.64
C LYS A 299 16.21 20.42 8.24
N GLU A 300 17.22 20.80 7.46
CA GLU A 300 17.38 22.18 6.98
C GLU A 300 16.78 22.39 5.58
N ILE A 301 16.53 21.31 4.84
CA ILE A 301 16.08 21.34 3.44
C ILE A 301 14.54 21.37 3.38
N TYR A 302 13.97 22.34 2.66
CA TYR A 302 12.54 22.34 2.33
C TYR A 302 12.22 21.17 1.35
N PRO A 303 11.12 20.42 1.54
CA PRO A 303 10.02 20.61 2.50
C PRO A 303 10.14 19.82 3.82
N TYR A 304 11.32 19.32 4.16
CA TYR A 304 11.55 18.52 5.37
C TYR A 304 11.81 19.37 6.62
N SER A 305 12.22 20.63 6.43
CA SER A 305 12.49 21.60 7.49
C SER A 305 11.26 22.21 8.14
N SER A 306 10.06 21.98 7.61
CA SER A 306 8.82 22.53 8.15
C SER A 306 7.65 21.54 8.11
N GLY A 307 6.67 21.78 8.97
CA GLY A 307 5.44 21.01 9.02
C GLY A 307 5.62 19.56 9.47
N ASN A 308 4.74 18.69 8.97
CA ASN A 308 4.69 17.28 9.37
C ASN A 308 5.48 16.33 8.45
N ARG A 309 6.19 16.86 7.45
CA ARG A 309 6.79 16.04 6.38
C ARG A 309 7.76 14.98 6.92
N LEU A 310 8.73 15.40 7.73
CA LEU A 310 9.75 14.48 8.24
C LEU A 310 9.13 13.44 9.19
N LEU A 311 8.17 13.85 10.03
CA LEU A 311 7.40 12.92 10.88
C LEU A 311 6.61 11.91 10.06
N ASN A 312 6.03 12.31 8.93
CA ASN A 312 5.34 11.38 8.04
C ASN A 312 6.31 10.39 7.36
N ILE A 313 7.54 10.81 7.07
CA ILE A 313 8.59 9.91 6.56
C ILE A 313 8.99 8.90 7.62
N VAL A 314 9.10 9.31 8.90
CA VAL A 314 9.36 8.36 10.00
C VAL A 314 8.22 7.35 10.15
N ASP A 315 6.95 7.76 10.10
CA ASP A 315 5.81 6.83 10.09
C ASP A 315 5.92 5.80 8.94
N MET A 316 6.29 6.28 7.74
CA MET A 316 6.48 5.44 6.55
C MET A 316 7.67 4.47 6.72
N ALA A 317 8.78 4.91 7.30
CA ALA A 317 9.95 4.07 7.58
C ALA A 317 9.64 2.99 8.62
N ILE A 318 8.86 3.31 9.65
CA ILE A 318 8.36 2.33 10.63
C ILE A 318 7.48 1.29 9.94
N PHE A 319 6.57 1.74 9.07
CA PHE A 319 5.71 0.84 8.28
C PHE A 319 6.54 -0.08 7.37
N ASP A 320 7.46 0.50 6.59
CA ASP A 320 8.32 -0.24 5.67
C ASP A 320 9.24 -1.21 6.41
N PHE A 321 9.74 -0.85 7.61
CA PHE A 321 10.56 -1.77 8.41
C PHE A 321 9.75 -2.96 8.94
N LEU A 322 8.52 -2.73 9.42
CA LEU A 322 7.65 -3.82 9.89
C LEU A 322 7.40 -4.85 8.78
N ILE A 323 7.18 -4.40 7.54
CA ILE A 323 6.97 -5.31 6.41
C ILE A 323 8.30 -5.78 5.78
N GLY A 324 9.43 -5.13 6.06
CA GLY A 324 10.72 -5.42 5.44
C GLY A 324 10.84 -4.91 3.99
N ASN A 325 10.17 -3.81 3.65
CA ASN A 325 10.19 -3.22 2.31
C ASN A 325 11.37 -2.24 2.18
N MET A 326 12.37 -2.62 1.39
CA MET A 326 13.57 -1.79 1.13
C MET A 326 13.42 -0.88 -0.10
N ASP A 327 12.33 -0.99 -0.86
CA ASP A 327 12.17 -0.43 -2.20
C ASP A 327 11.37 0.89 -2.23
N ARG A 328 11.31 1.60 -1.10
CA ARG A 328 10.63 2.90 -0.99
C ARG A 328 11.46 4.02 -1.61
N HIS A 329 11.64 3.99 -2.94
CA HIS A 329 12.39 5.03 -3.65
C HIS A 329 11.67 6.37 -3.71
N HIS A 330 10.34 6.35 -3.82
CA HIS A 330 9.52 7.55 -3.89
C HIS A 330 8.30 7.37 -3.00
N TYR A 331 7.69 8.49 -2.62
CA TYR A 331 6.37 8.52 -2.02
C TYR A 331 5.49 9.49 -2.79
N GLU A 332 4.18 9.23 -2.79
CA GLU A 332 3.21 10.10 -3.46
C GLU A 332 2.40 10.93 -2.46
N MET A 333 1.92 12.08 -2.92
CA MET A 333 1.02 12.93 -2.14
C MET A 333 -0.01 13.62 -3.02
N PHE A 334 -1.20 13.87 -2.48
CA PHE A 334 -2.19 14.71 -3.16
C PHE A 334 -1.77 16.18 -3.13
N THR A 335 -1.63 16.79 -4.31
CA THR A 335 -1.24 18.21 -4.44
C THR A 335 -2.18 19.14 -3.67
N LYS A 336 -3.47 18.78 -3.59
CA LYS A 336 -4.51 19.57 -2.91
C LYS A 336 -4.22 19.80 -1.41
N PHE A 337 -3.54 18.87 -0.75
CA PHE A 337 -3.27 18.99 0.69
C PHE A 337 -2.00 19.77 1.01
N GLY A 338 -1.19 20.10 0.00
CA GLY A 338 0.06 20.83 0.18
C GLY A 338 1.09 20.03 0.98
N ASP A 339 2.07 20.74 1.55
CA ASP A 339 3.23 20.12 2.19
C ASP A 339 2.89 19.30 3.44
N ASP A 340 1.84 19.72 4.16
CA ASP A 340 1.30 19.07 5.36
C ASP A 340 0.33 17.92 5.06
N GLY A 341 0.17 17.53 3.78
CA GLY A 341 -0.55 16.33 3.42
C GLY A 341 0.11 15.06 3.99
N PHE A 342 -0.67 13.99 4.14
CA PHE A 342 -0.12 12.67 4.44
C PHE A 342 0.55 12.06 3.20
N LEU A 343 1.48 11.13 3.43
CA LEU A 343 2.16 10.38 2.37
C LEU A 343 1.35 9.15 1.99
N LEU A 344 1.22 8.86 0.71
CA LEU A 344 0.59 7.65 0.21
C LEU A 344 1.60 6.50 0.25
N HIS A 345 1.22 5.38 0.87
CA HIS A 345 2.04 4.18 0.96
C HIS A 345 1.62 3.22 -0.18
N LEU A 346 2.04 3.53 -1.41
CA LEU A 346 1.72 2.73 -2.61
C LEU A 346 2.79 1.67 -2.90
N ASP A 347 2.49 0.67 -3.73
CA ASP A 347 3.47 -0.34 -4.18
C ASP A 347 4.24 -1.03 -3.04
N ASN A 348 3.50 -1.77 -2.20
CA ASN A 348 4.06 -2.47 -1.04
C ASN A 348 4.43 -3.92 -1.35
N ALA A 349 4.40 -4.31 -2.63
CA ALA A 349 4.55 -5.68 -3.07
C ALA A 349 5.93 -6.32 -2.79
N ARG A 350 6.95 -5.53 -2.44
CA ARG A 350 8.28 -6.04 -2.02
C ARG A 350 8.42 -6.17 -0.49
N GLY A 351 7.34 -5.95 0.26
CA GLY A 351 7.26 -6.34 1.66
C GLY A 351 7.12 -7.86 1.82
N PHE A 352 7.28 -8.33 3.06
CA PHE A 352 7.11 -9.73 3.47
C PHE A 352 7.91 -10.71 2.58
N GLY A 353 9.10 -10.30 2.14
CA GLY A 353 10.02 -11.15 1.38
C GLY A 353 10.80 -12.13 2.26
N ARG A 354 11.17 -11.70 3.47
CA ARG A 354 11.94 -12.50 4.42
C ARG A 354 11.35 -12.36 5.82
N HIS A 355 11.01 -13.44 6.48
CA HIS A 355 10.60 -13.46 7.89
C HIS A 355 11.77 -13.75 8.82
N SER A 356 12.84 -14.36 8.32
CA SER A 356 14.04 -14.72 9.10
C SER A 356 15.06 -13.57 9.24
N HIS A 357 14.89 -12.48 8.47
CA HIS A 357 15.78 -11.31 8.48
C HIS A 357 15.04 -10.02 8.83
N ASP A 358 15.70 -9.11 9.55
CA ASP A 358 15.20 -7.78 9.88
C ASP A 358 16.17 -6.72 9.37
N GLU A 359 15.79 -6.01 8.31
CA GLU A 359 16.66 -5.03 7.67
C GLU A 359 16.63 -3.69 8.41
N THR A 360 17.52 -3.54 9.40
CA THR A 360 17.54 -2.36 10.28
C THR A 360 17.86 -1.05 9.56
N SER A 361 18.49 -1.10 8.38
CA SER A 361 18.76 0.12 7.60
C SER A 361 17.49 0.85 7.14
N ILE A 362 16.34 0.16 7.06
CA ILE A 362 15.04 0.80 6.77
C ILE A 362 14.65 1.80 7.88
N LEU A 363 15.07 1.57 9.13
CA LEU A 363 14.83 2.48 10.25
C LEU A 363 15.78 3.68 10.29
N ALA A 364 16.66 3.87 9.31
CA ALA A 364 17.59 5.00 9.27
C ALA A 364 16.91 6.36 9.52
N PRO A 365 15.74 6.70 8.92
CA PRO A 365 15.05 7.95 9.21
C PRO A 365 14.70 8.10 10.70
N LEU A 366 14.22 7.04 11.36
CA LEU A 366 13.91 7.08 12.79
C LEU A 366 15.18 7.24 13.63
N THR A 367 16.22 6.45 13.35
CA THR A 367 17.42 6.40 14.18
C THR A 367 18.36 7.59 13.98
N GLN A 368 18.37 8.21 12.80
CA GLN A 368 19.16 9.41 12.52
C GLN A 368 18.44 10.68 12.96
N CYS A 369 17.13 10.78 12.71
CA CYS A 369 16.40 12.00 13.05
C CYS A 369 16.00 12.06 14.53
N CYS A 370 15.82 10.89 15.17
CA CYS A 370 15.34 10.73 16.54
C CYS A 370 14.08 11.55 16.84
N ILE A 371 13.10 11.49 15.94
CA ILE A 371 11.77 12.08 16.13
C ILE A 371 10.68 11.05 15.81
N ILE A 372 9.56 11.10 16.50
CA ILE A 372 8.38 10.26 16.26
C ILE A 372 7.11 11.01 16.69
N LYS A 373 5.98 10.75 16.04
CA LYS A 373 4.70 11.29 16.49
C LYS A 373 4.25 10.63 17.78
N ARG A 374 3.63 11.41 18.66
CA ARG A 374 3.05 10.91 19.91
C ARG A 374 2.01 9.82 19.63
N MET A 375 1.13 10.02 18.66
CA MET A 375 0.10 9.03 18.32
C MET A 375 0.69 7.71 17.81
N THR A 376 1.72 7.78 16.95
CA THR A 376 2.43 6.59 16.46
C THR A 376 3.15 5.87 17.60
N TRP A 377 3.86 6.61 18.47
CA TRP A 377 4.56 6.05 19.62
C TRP A 377 3.62 5.27 20.55
N LEU A 378 2.51 5.89 20.98
CA LEU A 378 1.54 5.25 21.87
C LEU A 378 0.93 3.99 21.26
N ARG A 379 0.60 4.03 19.97
CA ARG A 379 0.01 2.88 19.28
C ARG A 379 1.00 1.72 19.14
N LEU A 380 2.28 1.99 18.88
CA LEU A 380 3.32 0.96 18.84
C LEU A 380 3.52 0.31 20.22
N GLN A 381 3.44 1.09 21.30
CA GLN A 381 3.49 0.54 22.66
C GLN A 381 2.27 -0.36 22.94
N LEU A 382 1.07 0.10 22.59
CA LEU A 382 -0.15 -0.69 22.76
C LEU A 382 -0.08 -2.04 22.02
N LEU A 383 0.37 -2.03 20.76
CA LEU A 383 0.48 -3.25 19.94
C LEU A 383 1.59 -4.22 20.42
N ALA A 384 2.42 -3.81 21.37
CA ALA A 384 3.41 -4.67 22.02
C ALA A 384 2.89 -5.28 23.34
N GLU A 385 1.74 -4.84 23.84
CA GLU A 385 1.10 -5.43 25.03
C GLU A 385 0.51 -6.81 24.69
N PRO A 386 0.54 -7.79 25.62
CA PRO A 386 0.04 -9.14 25.37
C PRO A 386 -1.41 -9.19 24.88
N GLU A 387 -2.27 -8.29 25.38
CA GLU A 387 -3.70 -8.25 25.04
C GLU A 387 -3.96 -7.73 23.61
N TYR A 388 -3.00 -7.01 23.02
CA TYR A 388 -3.13 -6.37 21.70
C TYR A 388 -1.97 -6.71 20.77
N ARG A 389 -1.29 -7.82 21.04
CA ARG A 389 -0.09 -8.26 20.33
C ARG A 389 -0.28 -8.16 18.81
N LEU A 390 0.64 -7.46 18.15
CA LEU A 390 0.54 -7.12 16.73
C LEU A 390 0.28 -8.35 15.85
N SER A 391 1.00 -9.45 16.08
CA SER A 391 0.79 -10.71 15.33
C SER A 391 -0.64 -11.25 15.45
N ASP A 392 -1.28 -11.16 16.62
CA ASP A 392 -2.64 -11.67 16.85
C ASP A 392 -3.69 -10.81 16.18
N VAL A 393 -3.59 -9.49 16.33
CA VAL A 393 -4.49 -8.54 15.66
C VAL A 393 -4.33 -8.65 14.15
N MET A 394 -3.10 -8.81 13.65
CA MET A 394 -2.83 -9.01 12.23
C MET A 394 -3.44 -10.31 11.72
N ARG A 395 -3.26 -11.42 12.45
CA ARG A 395 -3.85 -12.72 12.12
C ARG A 395 -5.36 -12.62 12.02
N GLU A 396 -6.02 -12.08 13.03
CA GLU A 396 -7.48 -11.92 13.05
C GLU A 396 -7.96 -11.03 11.89
N SER A 397 -7.26 -9.92 11.61
CA SER A 397 -7.63 -9.03 10.51
C SER A 397 -7.54 -9.72 9.15
N LEU A 398 -6.48 -10.52 8.92
CA LEU A 398 -6.25 -11.22 7.65
C LEU A 398 -7.21 -12.39 7.41
N LEU A 399 -7.79 -12.99 8.46
CA LEU A 399 -8.81 -14.05 8.30
C LEU A 399 -10.07 -13.59 7.56
N GLN A 400 -10.28 -12.28 7.42
CA GLN A 400 -11.40 -11.72 6.66
C GLN A 400 -11.15 -11.74 5.13
N ASP A 401 -9.91 -11.95 4.69
CA ASP A 401 -9.54 -12.01 3.28
C ASP A 401 -9.83 -13.41 2.71
N PRO A 402 -10.39 -13.54 1.49
CA PRO A 402 -10.68 -14.85 0.89
C PRO A 402 -9.44 -15.69 0.59
N LEU A 403 -8.23 -15.10 0.58
CA LEU A 403 -6.97 -15.81 0.38
C LEU A 403 -6.30 -16.24 1.68
N ALA A 404 -7.02 -16.15 2.81
CA ALA A 404 -6.51 -16.60 4.11
C ALA A 404 -6.07 -18.08 4.05
N PRO A 405 -4.90 -18.42 4.63
CA PRO A 405 -3.93 -17.51 5.28
C PRO A 405 -3.15 -16.66 4.26
N VAL A 406 -3.10 -15.33 4.47
CA VAL A 406 -2.34 -14.40 3.61
C VAL A 406 -0.86 -14.36 3.98
N LEU A 407 -0.56 -14.34 5.28
CA LEU A 407 0.79 -14.44 5.83
C LEU A 407 0.94 -15.77 6.56
N THR A 408 2.15 -16.34 6.51
CA THR A 408 2.53 -17.50 7.32
C THR A 408 2.84 -17.08 8.75
N GLU A 409 2.78 -18.02 9.69
CA GLU A 409 3.11 -17.77 11.10
C GLU A 409 4.49 -17.14 11.32
N PRO A 410 5.57 -17.55 10.63
CA PRO A 410 6.87 -16.87 10.75
C PRO A 410 6.82 -15.38 10.44
N HIS A 411 6.05 -14.94 9.44
CA HIS A 411 5.90 -13.51 9.14
C HIS A 411 5.12 -12.77 10.22
N LEU A 412 4.09 -13.39 10.79
CA LEU A 412 3.32 -12.81 11.90
C LEU A 412 4.23 -12.62 13.13
N LEU A 413 5.02 -13.63 13.50
CA LEU A 413 5.97 -13.53 14.61
C LEU A 413 7.10 -12.52 14.34
N ALA A 414 7.52 -12.37 13.08
CA ALA A 414 8.49 -11.35 12.70
C ALA A 414 7.97 -9.93 12.92
N LEU A 415 6.66 -9.68 12.78
CA LEU A 415 6.07 -8.36 13.08
C LEU A 415 6.27 -7.97 14.55
N ASP A 416 6.05 -8.90 15.49
CA ASP A 416 6.27 -8.64 16.92
C ASP A 416 7.75 -8.36 17.22
N ARG A 417 8.65 -9.17 16.63
CA ARG A 417 10.10 -8.98 16.78
C ARG A 417 10.55 -7.62 16.27
N ARG A 418 10.10 -7.22 15.07
CA ARG A 418 10.39 -5.91 14.47
C ARG A 418 9.79 -4.77 15.28
N LEU A 419 8.57 -4.92 15.79
CA LEU A 419 7.96 -3.94 16.69
C LEU A 419 8.84 -3.68 17.91
N GLN A 420 9.37 -4.72 18.55
CA GLN A 420 10.29 -4.55 19.69
C GLN A 420 11.58 -3.81 19.30
N LEU A 421 12.12 -4.04 18.11
CA LEU A 421 13.28 -3.30 17.60
C LEU A 421 12.97 -1.81 17.41
N ILE A 422 11.79 -1.46 16.90
CA ILE A 422 11.33 -0.06 16.79
C ILE A 422 11.24 0.56 18.18
N LEU A 423 10.57 -0.09 19.13
CA LEU A 423 10.42 0.42 20.50
C LEU A 423 11.79 0.64 21.16
N LYS A 424 12.74 -0.28 20.96
CA LYS A 424 14.11 -0.15 21.45
C LYS A 424 14.84 1.04 20.82
N ALA A 425 14.68 1.26 19.51
CA ALA A 425 15.27 2.40 18.82
C ALA A 425 14.72 3.74 19.35
N VAL A 426 13.41 3.84 19.56
CA VAL A 426 12.78 5.05 20.13
C VAL A 426 13.27 5.30 21.56
N ARG A 427 13.31 4.26 22.42
CA ARG A 427 13.83 4.39 23.80
C ARG A 427 15.28 4.91 23.80
N LYS A 428 16.14 4.36 22.93
CA LYS A 428 17.52 4.85 22.80
C LYS A 428 17.59 6.34 22.42
N CYS A 429 16.73 6.79 21.50
CA CYS A 429 16.62 8.21 21.16
C CYS A 429 16.16 9.04 22.38
N ILE A 430 15.14 8.57 23.12
CA ILE A 430 14.62 9.24 24.32
C ILE A 430 15.70 9.36 25.40
N ASP A 431 16.45 8.29 25.66
CA ASP A 431 17.53 8.27 26.65
C ASP A 431 18.65 9.26 26.27
N THR A 432 18.88 9.48 24.98
CA THR A 432 19.95 10.34 24.46
C THR A 432 19.54 11.82 24.41
N TYR A 433 18.33 12.12 23.94
CA TYR A 433 17.90 13.50 23.62
C TYR A 433 16.77 14.05 24.51
N GLY A 434 16.14 13.19 25.30
CA GLY A 434 14.98 13.48 26.14
C GLY A 434 13.64 13.32 25.40
N GLU A 435 12.61 12.84 26.12
CA GLU A 435 11.29 12.54 25.54
C GLU A 435 10.66 13.74 24.83
N GLY A 436 10.76 14.95 25.41
CA GLY A 436 10.18 16.16 24.85
C GLY A 436 10.76 16.59 23.50
N ARG A 437 11.97 16.13 23.14
CA ARG A 437 12.58 16.37 21.82
C ARG A 437 12.28 15.27 20.81
N VAL A 438 12.11 14.03 21.28
CA VAL A 438 11.91 12.86 20.43
C VAL A 438 10.43 12.67 20.09
N VAL A 439 9.55 12.83 21.06
CA VAL A 439 8.11 12.57 20.90
C VAL A 439 7.39 13.88 20.57
N ALA A 440 7.19 14.13 19.27
CA ALA A 440 6.52 15.31 18.77
C ALA A 440 5.02 15.29 19.12
N ASN A 441 4.52 16.40 19.65
CA ASN A 441 3.11 16.55 19.98
C ASN A 441 2.29 16.92 18.73
N ASP A 442 1.71 15.91 18.09
CA ASP A 442 0.96 16.03 16.82
C ASP A 442 -0.53 16.36 17.01
N THR A 443 -0.99 16.58 18.25
CA THR A 443 -2.39 16.92 18.56
C THR A 443 -2.67 18.42 18.66
N ALA A 444 -1.65 19.28 18.57
CA ALA A 444 -1.82 20.73 18.59
C ALA A 444 -1.94 21.28 17.15
N PRO A 445 -2.89 22.19 16.85
CA PRO A 445 -2.84 22.94 15.60
C PRO A 445 -1.52 23.71 15.53
N PRO A 446 -0.97 23.98 14.33
CA PRO A 446 0.28 24.73 14.20
C PRO A 446 0.16 26.06 14.95
N GLY A 447 0.91 26.21 16.04
CA GLY A 447 1.00 27.48 16.75
C GLY A 447 1.48 28.54 15.77
N ALA A 448 0.85 29.72 15.81
CA ALA A 448 1.34 30.87 15.07
C ALA A 448 2.83 31.08 15.36
N PRO A 449 3.65 31.44 14.35
CA PRO A 449 5.07 31.68 14.57
C PRO A 449 5.24 32.71 15.68
N THR A 450 6.00 32.33 16.72
CA THR A 450 6.40 33.23 17.79
C THR A 450 7.16 34.39 17.17
N SER A 451 6.52 35.56 17.17
CA SER A 451 7.13 36.83 16.80
C SER A 451 8.18 37.22 17.86
N ASP A 452 9.36 36.62 17.80
CA ASP A 452 10.55 37.21 18.43
C ASP A 452 11.17 38.22 17.47
N ARG A 453 10.43 39.31 17.27
CA ARG A 453 11.02 40.55 16.76
C ARG A 453 11.67 41.22 17.95
N ALA A 454 12.93 40.90 18.19
CA ALA A 454 13.79 41.66 19.08
C ALA A 454 13.68 43.14 18.69
N LYS A 455 13.09 43.93 19.59
CA LYS A 455 13.11 45.38 19.51
C LYS A 455 14.57 45.79 19.68
N LEU A 456 15.22 46.21 18.59
CA LEU A 456 16.42 47.03 18.70
C LEU A 456 15.95 48.41 19.20
N SER A 457 16.16 48.66 20.48
CA SER A 457 16.16 50.02 21.04
C SER A 457 17.58 50.57 20.97
N THR A 458 17.64 51.86 20.62
CA THR A 458 18.77 52.81 20.47
C THR A 458 19.60 52.69 19.21
#